data_AF-A0AAD9QE89-F1
#
_entry.id   AF-A0AAD9QE89-F1
#
_cell.length_a   1.000
_cell.length_b   1.000
_cell.length_c   1.000
_cell.angle_alpha   90.00
_cell.angle_beta   90.00
_cell.angle_gamma   90.00
#
_symmetry.space_group_name_H-M   'P 1'
#
loop_
_entity.id
_entity.type
_entity.pdbx_description
1 polymer ?
#
loop_
_entity_poly.entity_id
_entity_poly.type
_entity_poly.pdbx_seq_one_letter_code
_entity_poly.pdbx_strand_id
1 'polypeptide(L)'
;MEEPRNRYILLQGRLGKMLEKSVVERSKQALGVAPKSTEERVVRKGELLEALPENEQPGDSSRITLRGIDPKLRLECRKKDVMELTVQEADLLLAISSPTVRLALFDDGKRLDFGKRVEHGSRVLVLVRGVSDKLPGLVRFKGKLSDLPGTMFGVELHENRGLGTCDETFGNKQYFNCAPKSAVFVGLDKLEPLEDNS
;
A
#
# COMPACT_ATOMS: atom_id res chain seq x y z
N MET A 1 18.23 -2.79 14.97
CA MET A 1 16.80 -2.63 14.63
C MET A 1 16.73 -1.38 13.78
N GLU A 2 16.38 -1.48 12.50
CA GLU A 2 16.23 -0.27 11.66
C GLU A 2 15.09 0.59 12.22
N GLU A 3 15.32 1.88 12.39
CA GLU A 3 14.27 2.81 12.78
C GLU A 3 13.16 2.83 11.71
N PRO A 4 11.87 2.89 12.11
CA PRO A 4 10.79 2.97 11.17
C PRO A 4 10.92 4.27 10.38
N ARG A 5 11.17 4.15 9.08
CA ARG A 5 11.36 5.29 8.19
C ARG A 5 10.01 5.90 7.83
N ASN A 6 9.94 7.23 7.81
CA ASN A 6 8.72 7.96 7.48
C ASN A 6 8.28 7.62 6.05
N ARG A 7 6.97 7.48 5.86
CA ARG A 7 6.36 7.08 4.58
C ARG A 7 5.60 8.24 3.98
N TYR A 8 5.61 8.31 2.66
CA TYR A 8 5.10 9.43 1.89
C TYR A 8 4.25 8.96 0.72
N ILE A 9 3.27 9.77 0.31
CA ILE A 9 2.59 9.66 -0.97
C ILE A 9 3.06 10.77 -1.92
N LEU A 10 3.36 10.42 -3.16
CA LEU A 10 3.76 11.38 -4.19
C LEU A 10 2.53 12.10 -4.76
N LEU A 11 2.45 13.42 -4.61
CA LEU A 11 1.30 14.20 -5.07
C LEU A 11 1.39 14.56 -6.56
N GLN A 12 2.60 14.65 -7.09
CA GLN A 12 2.86 15.01 -8.49
C GLN A 12 3.88 14.09 -9.12
N GLY A 13 3.67 13.71 -10.39
CA GLY A 13 4.63 12.84 -11.09
C GLY A 13 6.02 13.46 -11.18
N ARG A 14 7.06 12.65 -11.02
CA ARG A 14 8.47 13.07 -11.04
C ARG A 14 9.34 12.06 -11.80
N LEU A 15 10.51 12.48 -12.25
CA LEU A 15 11.53 11.57 -12.75
C LEU A 15 12.32 11.01 -11.57
N GLY A 16 12.25 9.69 -11.40
CA GLY A 16 13.05 8.93 -10.47
C GLY A 16 14.18 8.21 -11.19
N LYS A 17 15.09 7.65 -10.40
CA LYS A 17 16.29 6.95 -10.82
C LYS A 17 16.20 5.48 -10.39
N MET A 18 16.49 4.56 -11.30
CA MET A 18 16.60 3.13 -10.98
C MET A 18 18.06 2.80 -10.69
N LEU A 19 18.34 2.34 -9.47
CA LEU A 19 19.65 1.85 -9.10
C LEU A 19 19.89 0.47 -9.74
N GLU A 20 20.92 0.35 -10.57
CA GLU A 20 21.39 -0.95 -11.05
C GLU A 20 22.03 -1.74 -9.91
N LYS A 21 21.89 -3.08 -9.92
CA LYS A 21 22.67 -3.93 -9.03
C LYS A 21 24.15 -3.74 -9.39
N SER A 22 24.97 -3.33 -8.44
CA SER A 22 26.41 -3.38 -8.60
C SER A 22 26.82 -4.85 -8.85
N VAL A 23 27.05 -5.22 -10.11
CA VAL A 23 27.97 -6.31 -10.46
C VAL A 23 29.34 -5.90 -9.93
N VAL A 24 29.58 -6.12 -8.65
CA VAL A 24 30.88 -6.07 -7.96
C VAL A 24 30.84 -7.13 -6.86
N GLU A 25 30.61 -8.38 -7.25
CA GLU A 25 31.43 -9.45 -6.71
C GLU A 25 32.28 -9.96 -7.88
N ARG A 26 33.60 -9.97 -7.68
CA ARG A 26 34.66 -10.33 -8.64
C ARG A 26 35.15 -9.22 -9.57
N SER A 27 35.88 -8.27 -9.01
CA SER A 27 37.31 -8.13 -9.31
C SER A 27 37.91 -6.96 -8.53
N LYS A 28 38.98 -7.27 -7.80
CA LYS A 28 39.91 -6.27 -7.28
C LYS A 28 40.64 -5.64 -8.47
N GLN A 29 41.01 -4.36 -8.33
CA GLN A 29 41.86 -3.55 -9.23
C GLN A 29 41.24 -3.08 -10.55
N ALA A 30 40.86 -1.80 -10.59
CA ALA A 30 41.41 -0.80 -11.51
C ALA A 30 40.86 0.60 -11.16
N LEU A 31 41.69 1.61 -11.36
CA LEU A 31 41.42 3.02 -11.08
C LEU A 31 40.17 3.54 -11.81
N GLY A 32 39.44 4.44 -11.13
CA GLY A 32 38.68 5.52 -11.74
C GLY A 32 37.69 5.15 -12.84
N VAL A 33 36.60 4.48 -12.48
CA VAL A 33 35.41 4.40 -13.35
C VAL A 33 34.18 4.68 -12.49
N ALA A 34 33.50 5.78 -12.78
CA ALA A 34 32.20 6.09 -12.19
C ALA A 34 31.20 4.96 -12.55
N PRO A 35 30.59 4.25 -11.59
CA PRO A 35 29.47 3.37 -11.89
C PRO A 35 28.17 4.21 -11.81
N LYS A 36 27.09 4.01 -12.56
CA LYS A 36 26.63 3.12 -13.63
C LYS A 36 25.41 3.84 -14.24
N SER A 37 25.06 3.59 -15.50
CA SER A 37 23.88 4.19 -16.14
C SER A 37 22.66 4.10 -15.23
N THR A 38 22.17 5.25 -14.76
CA THR A 38 20.98 5.28 -13.91
C THR A 38 19.80 5.49 -14.84
N GLU A 39 19.05 4.42 -15.14
CA GLU A 39 17.85 4.55 -15.95
C GLU A 39 16.86 5.47 -15.23
N GLU A 40 16.41 6.50 -15.93
CA GLU A 40 15.36 7.38 -15.44
C GLU A 40 13.99 6.74 -15.69
N ARG A 41 13.12 6.84 -14.69
CA ARG A 41 11.76 6.31 -14.75
C ARG A 41 10.79 7.34 -14.23
N VAL A 42 9.68 7.52 -14.93
CA VAL A 42 8.58 8.34 -14.45
C VAL A 42 7.93 7.65 -13.24
N VAL A 43 8.00 8.30 -12.08
CA VAL A 43 7.28 7.94 -10.87
C VAL A 43 5.94 8.64 -10.89
N ARG A 44 4.85 7.87 -10.84
CA ARG A 44 3.49 8.39 -10.98
C ARG A 44 3.01 8.99 -9.64
N LYS A 45 2.12 9.97 -9.72
CA LYS A 45 1.37 10.43 -8.55
C LYS A 45 0.62 9.27 -7.90
N GLY A 46 0.51 9.30 -6.58
CA GLY A 46 -0.01 8.21 -5.75
C GLY A 46 0.99 7.10 -5.43
N GLU A 47 2.24 7.19 -5.91
CA GLU A 47 3.28 6.24 -5.51
C GLU A 47 3.59 6.40 -4.02
N LEU A 48 3.78 5.28 -3.33
CA LEU A 48 4.20 5.28 -1.93
C LEU A 48 5.72 5.15 -1.87
N LEU A 49 6.30 5.96 -1.01
CA LEU A 49 7.73 6.16 -0.91
C LEU A 49 8.14 6.17 0.56
N GLU A 50 9.39 5.82 0.84
CA GLU A 50 9.97 5.82 2.19
C GLU A 50 11.16 6.77 2.21
N ALA A 51 11.30 7.57 3.27
CA ALA A 51 12.49 8.39 3.45
C ALA A 51 13.75 7.52 3.53
N LEU A 52 14.83 8.00 2.89
CA LEU A 52 16.16 7.48 3.19
C LEU A 52 16.65 8.01 4.55
N PRO A 53 17.65 7.36 5.17
CA PRO A 53 18.22 7.82 6.43
C PRO A 53 18.83 9.22 6.27
N GLU A 54 18.98 9.94 7.38
CA GLU A 54 19.38 11.34 7.40
C GLU A 54 20.72 11.62 6.68
N ASN A 55 21.67 10.69 6.75
CA ASN A 55 22.97 10.81 6.07
C ASN A 55 22.89 10.67 4.54
N GLU A 56 21.76 10.21 3.99
CA GLU A 56 21.49 10.12 2.55
C GLU A 56 20.53 11.24 2.07
N GLN A 57 20.05 12.11 2.96
CA GLN A 57 19.22 13.25 2.61
C GLN A 57 20.04 14.37 1.95
N PRO A 58 19.44 15.18 1.07
CA PRO A 58 20.13 16.30 0.46
C PRO A 58 20.40 17.39 1.51
N GLY A 59 21.49 18.14 1.33
CA GLY A 59 21.78 19.30 2.19
C GLY A 59 20.77 20.44 2.05
N ASP A 60 20.00 20.47 0.95
CA ASP A 60 18.88 21.39 0.75
C ASP A 60 17.65 20.93 1.55
N SER A 61 17.37 21.64 2.65
CA SER A 61 16.23 21.37 3.55
C SER A 61 14.85 21.42 2.88
N SER A 62 14.71 22.02 1.70
CA SER A 62 13.46 22.07 0.92
C SER A 62 13.21 20.81 0.09
N ARG A 63 14.22 19.93 0.00
CA ARG A 63 14.21 18.70 -0.79
C ARG A 63 14.25 17.48 0.12
N ILE A 64 13.93 16.33 -0.47
CA ILE A 64 13.92 15.04 0.21
C ILE A 64 14.29 13.94 -0.79
N THR A 65 15.10 12.98 -0.33
CA THR A 65 15.43 11.76 -1.08
C THR A 65 14.64 10.59 -0.49
N LEU A 66 13.97 9.88 -1.38
CA LEU A 66 13.02 8.83 -1.07
C LEU A 66 13.34 7.55 -1.86
N ARG A 67 12.96 6.41 -1.30
CA ARG A 67 12.97 5.08 -1.93
C ARG A 67 11.55 4.65 -2.25
N GLY A 68 11.34 3.97 -3.38
CA GLY A 68 10.04 3.38 -3.70
C GLY A 68 9.74 2.06 -2.99
N ILE A 69 8.50 1.56 -3.15
CA ILE A 69 8.17 0.16 -2.80
C ILE A 69 9.15 -0.80 -3.50
N ASP A 70 9.47 -0.54 -4.76
CA ASP A 70 10.64 -1.14 -5.41
C ASP A 70 11.90 -0.54 -4.78
N PRO A 71 12.71 -1.32 -4.05
CA PRO A 71 13.85 -0.80 -3.33
C PRO A 71 14.96 -0.26 -4.25
N LYS A 72 14.90 -0.52 -5.56
CA LYS A 72 15.83 0.05 -6.54
C LYS A 72 15.42 1.45 -6.99
N LEU A 73 14.15 1.82 -6.82
CA LEU A 73 13.68 3.16 -7.17
C LEU A 73 14.19 4.16 -6.14
N ARG A 74 14.78 5.25 -6.63
CA ARG A 74 15.16 6.43 -5.87
C ARG A 74 14.51 7.67 -6.48
N LEU A 75 14.03 8.57 -5.65
CA LEU A 75 13.44 9.83 -6.07
C LEU A 75 13.92 10.94 -5.15
N GLU A 76 14.53 11.97 -5.73
CA GLU A 76 14.75 13.23 -5.04
C GLU A 76 13.75 14.26 -5.57
N CYS A 77 13.00 14.90 -4.68
CA CYS A 77 11.99 15.89 -5.06
C CYS A 77 11.84 16.97 -3.99
N ARG A 78 11.00 17.98 -4.25
CA ARG A 78 10.70 19.01 -3.24
C ARG A 78 9.73 18.44 -2.21
N LYS A 79 9.86 18.84 -0.95
CA LYS A 79 8.94 18.41 0.12
C LYS A 79 7.48 18.74 -0.17
N LYS A 80 7.20 19.83 -0.92
CA LYS A 80 5.84 20.18 -1.35
C LYS A 80 5.19 19.22 -2.37
N ASP A 81 5.99 18.33 -2.96
CA ASP A 81 5.54 17.38 -3.98
C ASP A 81 5.08 16.05 -3.37
N VAL A 82 5.29 15.88 -2.07
CA VAL A 82 4.96 14.69 -1.30
C VAL A 82 4.17 15.07 -0.06
N MET A 83 3.40 14.13 0.47
CA MET A 83 2.78 14.27 1.78
C MET A 83 3.23 13.13 2.68
N GLU A 84 3.61 13.45 3.91
CA GLU A 84 3.92 12.46 4.93
C GLU A 84 2.64 11.76 5.37
N LEU A 85 2.72 10.44 5.53
CA LEU A 85 1.61 9.58 5.93
C LEU A 85 1.84 9.10 7.36
N THR A 86 0.75 9.00 8.11
CA THR A 86 0.77 8.20 9.33
C THR A 86 1.02 6.73 9.00
N VAL A 87 1.51 5.97 9.99
CA VAL A 87 1.74 4.51 9.84
C VAL A 87 0.48 3.79 9.35
N GLN A 88 -0.68 4.18 9.88
CA GLN A 88 -1.97 3.57 9.54
C GLN A 88 -2.42 3.91 8.12
N GLU A 89 -2.29 5.18 7.69
CA GLU A 89 -2.63 5.57 6.32
C GLU A 89 -1.73 4.89 5.30
N ALA A 90 -0.42 4.86 5.57
CA ALA A 90 0.52 4.18 4.69
C ALA A 90 0.21 2.68 4.59
N ASP A 91 -0.15 2.01 5.69
CA ASP A 91 -0.55 0.61 5.65
C ASP A 91 -1.88 0.39 4.91
N LEU A 92 -2.89 1.26 5.07
CA LEU A 92 -4.16 1.18 4.34
C LEU A 92 -3.97 1.39 2.84
N LEU A 93 -3.17 2.40 2.45
CA LEU A 93 -2.91 2.73 1.06
C LEU A 93 -2.01 1.69 0.38
N LEU A 94 -1.08 1.06 1.12
CA LEU A 94 -0.16 0.06 0.58
C LEU A 94 -0.87 -1.20 0.07
N ALA A 95 -2.06 -1.52 0.59
CA ALA A 95 -2.89 -2.63 0.10
C ALA A 95 -3.53 -2.36 -1.27
N ILE A 96 -3.43 -1.14 -1.79
CA ILE A 96 -4.09 -0.71 -3.02
C ILE A 96 -3.07 -0.68 -4.16
N SER A 97 -3.21 -1.60 -5.11
CA SER A 97 -2.23 -1.78 -6.18
C SER A 97 -2.12 -0.56 -7.11
N SER A 98 -3.22 0.15 -7.36
CA SER A 98 -3.25 1.28 -8.29
C SER A 98 -2.83 2.61 -7.62
N PRO A 99 -1.76 3.28 -8.09
CA PRO A 99 -1.35 4.60 -7.57
C PRO A 99 -2.46 5.64 -7.72
N THR A 100 -3.21 5.62 -8.82
CA THR A 100 -4.31 6.57 -9.04
C THR A 100 -5.41 6.41 -7.99
N VAL A 101 -5.77 5.16 -7.65
CA VAL A 101 -6.79 4.88 -6.63
C VAL A 101 -6.25 5.20 -5.23
N ARG A 102 -4.97 4.92 -4.95
CA ARG A 102 -4.30 5.35 -3.71
C ARG A 102 -4.44 6.86 -3.50
N LEU A 103 -4.09 7.65 -4.51
CA LEU A 103 -4.15 9.11 -4.41
C LEU A 103 -5.60 9.59 -4.22
N ALA A 104 -6.55 9.05 -4.98
CA ALA A 104 -7.96 9.43 -4.84
C ALA A 104 -8.51 9.13 -3.44
N LEU A 105 -8.12 7.99 -2.83
CA LEU A 105 -8.51 7.67 -1.46
C LEU A 105 -7.78 8.51 -0.41
N PHE A 106 -6.53 8.89 -0.68
CA PHE A 106 -5.78 9.80 0.17
C PHE A 106 -6.42 11.20 0.19
N ASP A 107 -6.80 11.71 -0.98
CA ASP A 107 -7.49 13.00 -1.12
C ASP A 107 -8.89 12.96 -0.47
N ASP A 108 -9.52 11.79 -0.41
CA ASP A 108 -10.77 11.56 0.32
C ASP A 108 -10.50 11.20 1.79
N GLY A 109 -10.27 12.23 2.61
CA GLY A 109 -10.04 12.06 4.06
C GLY A 109 -11.14 11.27 4.77
N LYS A 110 -12.40 11.35 4.33
CA LYS A 110 -13.51 10.58 4.94
C LYS A 110 -13.34 9.08 4.72
N ARG A 111 -12.86 8.69 3.54
CA ARG A 111 -12.59 7.27 3.21
C ARG A 111 -11.43 6.72 4.04
N LEU A 112 -10.35 7.48 4.20
CA LEU A 112 -9.25 7.10 5.07
C LEU A 112 -9.72 6.96 6.51
N ASP A 113 -10.46 7.93 7.02
CA ASP A 113 -10.98 7.89 8.39
C ASP A 113 -11.94 6.73 8.62
N PHE A 114 -12.77 6.39 7.62
CA PHE A 114 -13.55 5.16 7.62
C PHE A 114 -12.64 3.93 7.76
N GLY A 115 -11.62 3.78 6.90
CA GLY A 115 -10.68 2.66 6.97
C GLY A 115 -9.92 2.57 8.30
N LYS A 116 -9.63 3.71 8.94
CA LYS A 116 -9.03 3.77 10.29
C LYS A 116 -9.99 3.23 11.35
N ARG A 117 -11.28 3.59 11.29
CA ARG A 117 -12.32 3.19 12.24
C ARG A 117 -12.87 1.77 12.05
N VAL A 118 -12.84 1.22 10.84
CA VAL A 118 -13.32 -0.15 10.59
C VAL A 118 -12.60 -1.14 11.51
N GLU A 119 -13.36 -2.01 12.16
CA GLU A 119 -12.87 -3.00 13.11
C GLU A 119 -13.67 -4.31 13.00
N HIS A 120 -13.28 -5.32 13.78
CA HIS A 120 -14.01 -6.58 13.83
C HIS A 120 -15.48 -6.33 14.24
N GLY A 121 -16.43 -6.87 13.46
CA GLY A 121 -17.87 -6.65 13.63
C GLY A 121 -18.42 -5.43 12.91
N SER A 122 -17.61 -4.62 12.23
CA SER A 122 -18.11 -3.53 11.39
C SER A 122 -18.90 -4.07 10.19
N ARG A 123 -20.07 -3.49 9.92
CA ARG A 123 -20.87 -3.76 8.73
C ARG A 123 -20.37 -2.91 7.57
N VAL A 124 -20.17 -3.55 6.42
CA VAL A 124 -19.60 -2.90 5.23
C VAL A 124 -20.28 -3.43 3.97
N LEU A 125 -20.24 -2.62 2.92
CA LEU A 125 -20.44 -3.08 1.56
C LEU A 125 -19.07 -3.44 0.97
N VAL A 126 -18.95 -4.60 0.32
CA VAL A 126 -17.70 -5.06 -0.29
C VAL A 126 -17.88 -5.34 -1.79
N LEU A 127 -16.95 -4.82 -2.59
CA LEU A 127 -16.85 -5.15 -4.01
C LEU A 127 -16.10 -6.48 -4.18
N VAL A 128 -16.79 -7.49 -4.70
CA VAL A 128 -16.25 -8.83 -4.92
C VAL A 128 -15.98 -9.06 -6.41
N ARG A 129 -14.84 -9.67 -6.73
CA ARG A 129 -14.45 -9.93 -8.12
C ARG A 129 -15.46 -10.87 -8.79
N GLY A 130 -16.04 -10.43 -9.90
CA GLY A 130 -17.01 -11.22 -10.67
C GLY A 130 -18.46 -11.08 -10.19
N VAL A 131 -18.71 -10.26 -9.17
CA VAL A 131 -20.05 -9.88 -8.73
C VAL A 131 -20.29 -8.43 -9.17
N SER A 132 -21.44 -8.17 -9.80
CA SER A 132 -21.78 -6.84 -10.32
C SER A 132 -22.05 -5.83 -9.22
N ASP A 133 -22.75 -6.26 -8.17
CA ASP A 133 -23.14 -5.42 -7.04
C ASP A 133 -22.18 -5.56 -5.86
N LYS A 134 -22.14 -4.52 -5.01
CA LYS A 134 -21.46 -4.61 -3.72
C LYS A 134 -22.32 -5.42 -2.77
N LEU A 135 -21.69 -6.33 -2.03
CA LEU A 135 -22.38 -7.22 -1.12
C LEU A 135 -22.26 -6.71 0.32
N PRO A 136 -23.33 -6.76 1.13
CA PRO A 136 -23.21 -6.54 2.56
C PRO A 136 -22.38 -7.66 3.18
N GLY A 137 -21.55 -7.30 4.15
CA GLY A 137 -20.74 -8.24 4.88
C GLY A 137 -20.26 -7.70 6.22
N LEU A 138 -19.69 -8.59 7.00
CA LEU A 138 -19.20 -8.31 8.34
C LEU A 138 -17.67 -8.44 8.38
N VAL A 139 -16.98 -7.42 8.86
CA VAL A 139 -15.52 -7.47 8.99
C VAL A 139 -15.13 -8.46 10.09
N ARG A 140 -14.35 -9.48 9.72
CA ARG A 140 -13.83 -10.51 10.62
C ARG A 140 -12.33 -10.40 10.85
N PHE A 141 -11.63 -9.66 10.01
CA PHE A 141 -10.19 -9.47 10.12
C PHE A 141 -9.79 -8.07 9.62
N LYS A 142 -8.83 -7.46 10.29
CA LYS A 142 -8.12 -6.26 9.84
C LYS A 142 -6.65 -6.41 10.21
N GLY A 143 -5.77 -6.42 9.21
CA GLY A 143 -4.34 -6.54 9.47
C GLY A 143 -3.54 -6.92 8.24
N LYS A 144 -2.24 -7.15 8.44
CA LYS A 144 -1.33 -7.60 7.38
C LYS A 144 -1.52 -9.10 7.14
N LEU A 145 -1.54 -9.50 5.87
CA LEU A 145 -1.46 -10.90 5.46
C LEU A 145 -0.03 -11.18 5.00
N SER A 146 0.50 -12.38 5.28
CA SER A 146 1.92 -12.70 5.02
C SER A 146 2.36 -12.43 3.58
N ASP A 147 1.47 -12.67 2.62
CA ASP A 147 1.77 -12.58 1.18
C ASP A 147 1.23 -11.30 0.52
N LEU A 148 0.50 -10.45 1.25
CA LEU A 148 -0.10 -9.24 0.70
C LEU A 148 0.41 -7.98 1.40
N PRO A 149 0.72 -6.92 0.64
CA PRO A 149 1.23 -5.68 1.20
C PRO A 149 0.10 -4.90 1.90
N GLY A 150 0.45 -4.18 2.97
CA GLY A 150 -0.49 -3.28 3.65
C GLY A 150 -1.57 -3.97 4.50
N THR A 151 -2.57 -3.18 4.92
CA THR A 151 -3.70 -3.65 5.73
C THR A 151 -4.80 -4.19 4.84
N MET A 152 -5.15 -5.44 5.06
CA MET A 152 -6.22 -6.17 4.41
C MET A 152 -7.40 -6.34 5.36
N PHE A 153 -8.60 -6.36 4.80
CA PHE A 153 -9.84 -6.61 5.51
C PHE A 153 -10.42 -7.95 5.08
N GLY A 154 -10.59 -8.86 6.03
CA GLY A 154 -11.33 -10.09 5.83
C GLY A 154 -12.80 -9.84 6.13
N VAL A 155 -13.67 -10.05 5.14
CA VAL A 155 -15.12 -9.82 5.24
C VAL A 155 -15.86 -11.13 5.04
N GLU A 156 -16.77 -11.44 5.96
CA GLU A 156 -17.71 -12.56 5.86
C GLU A 156 -18.99 -12.10 5.14
N LEU A 157 -19.41 -12.85 4.13
CA LEU A 157 -20.61 -12.65 3.33
C LEU A 157 -21.75 -13.54 3.85
N HIS A 158 -22.24 -13.28 5.07
CA HIS A 158 -23.18 -14.17 5.76
C HIS A 158 -24.51 -14.36 5.01
N GLU A 159 -25.01 -13.30 4.36
CA GLU A 159 -26.22 -13.29 3.52
C GLU A 159 -25.99 -13.79 2.08
N ASN A 160 -24.73 -13.79 1.62
CA ASN A 160 -24.36 -14.04 0.23
C ASN A 160 -23.33 -15.18 0.14
N ARG A 161 -23.63 -16.31 0.80
CA ARG A 161 -22.75 -17.48 0.87
C ARG A 161 -22.46 -18.02 -0.52
N GLY A 162 -21.22 -18.48 -0.75
CA GLY A 162 -20.79 -19.02 -2.04
C GLY A 162 -20.26 -17.97 -3.03
N LEU A 163 -20.48 -16.68 -2.76
CA LEU A 163 -19.97 -15.58 -3.59
C LEU A 163 -18.59 -15.07 -3.13
N GLY A 164 -18.04 -15.62 -2.05
CA GLY A 164 -16.70 -15.31 -1.58
C GLY A 164 -15.60 -15.94 -2.43
N THR A 165 -14.39 -15.38 -2.34
CA THR A 165 -13.22 -15.85 -3.10
C THR A 165 -12.40 -16.89 -2.34
N CYS A 166 -12.61 -17.00 -1.03
CA CYS A 166 -11.97 -17.97 -0.17
C CYS A 166 -12.95 -18.46 0.91
N ASP A 167 -12.50 -19.48 1.64
CA ASP A 167 -13.08 -19.88 2.91
C ASP A 167 -12.37 -19.10 4.05
N GLU A 168 -12.26 -19.72 5.22
CA GLU A 168 -11.56 -19.23 6.39
C GLU A 168 -10.04 -19.06 6.23
N THR A 169 -9.47 -19.51 5.11
CA THR A 169 -8.03 -19.55 4.88
C THR A 169 -7.56 -18.57 3.80
N PHE A 170 -6.39 -17.98 4.04
CA PHE A 170 -5.61 -17.27 3.01
C PHE A 170 -4.14 -17.70 3.14
N GLY A 171 -3.55 -18.20 2.05
CA GLY A 171 -2.16 -18.68 2.07
C GLY A 171 -1.93 -19.82 3.09
N ASN A 172 -2.85 -20.79 3.17
CA ASN A 172 -2.84 -21.93 4.11
C ASN A 172 -2.92 -21.55 5.61
N LYS A 173 -3.20 -20.29 5.94
CA LYS A 173 -3.44 -19.84 7.31
C LYS A 173 -4.91 -19.50 7.49
N GLN A 174 -5.50 -20.02 8.57
CA GLN A 174 -6.86 -19.68 8.99
C GLN A 174 -6.87 -18.34 9.74
N TYR A 175 -7.79 -17.45 9.37
CA TYR A 175 -7.90 -16.12 10.00
C TYR A 175 -9.20 -15.95 10.80
N PHE A 176 -10.31 -16.53 10.35
CA PHE A 176 -11.60 -16.54 11.04
C PHE A 176 -12.51 -17.63 10.46
N ASN A 177 -13.44 -18.16 11.24
CA ASN A 177 -14.32 -19.24 10.79
C ASN A 177 -15.52 -18.70 10.01
N CYS A 178 -15.86 -19.32 8.88
CA CYS A 178 -17.06 -18.96 8.10
C CYS A 178 -17.54 -20.14 7.22
N ALA A 179 -18.71 -20.00 6.60
CA ALA A 179 -19.18 -20.99 5.64
C ALA A 179 -18.27 -21.05 4.40
N PRO A 180 -18.15 -22.21 3.70
CA PRO A 180 -17.32 -22.33 2.51
C PRO A 180 -17.61 -21.24 1.48
N LYS A 181 -16.56 -20.67 0.86
CA LYS A 181 -16.67 -19.60 -0.15
C LYS A 181 -17.51 -18.42 0.32
N SER A 182 -17.40 -18.04 1.59
CA SER A 182 -18.14 -16.91 2.17
C SER A 182 -17.22 -15.84 2.74
N ALA A 183 -15.93 -15.90 2.45
CA ALA A 183 -14.95 -14.90 2.85
C ALA A 183 -14.31 -14.21 1.64
N VAL A 184 -13.94 -12.96 1.86
CA VAL A 184 -13.12 -12.19 0.92
C VAL A 184 -12.06 -11.42 1.70
N PHE A 185 -10.85 -11.29 1.13
CA PHE A 185 -9.84 -10.38 1.64
C PHE A 185 -9.60 -9.26 0.64
N VAL A 186 -9.81 -8.02 1.06
CA VAL A 186 -9.71 -6.84 0.18
C VAL A 186 -9.01 -5.67 0.85
N GLY A 187 -8.48 -4.76 0.04
CA GLY A 187 -8.02 -3.44 0.48
C GLY A 187 -9.18 -2.47 0.72
N LEU A 188 -8.87 -1.32 1.30
CA LEU A 188 -9.86 -0.28 1.61
C LEU A 188 -10.64 0.21 0.38
N ASP A 189 -10.03 0.17 -0.81
CA ASP A 189 -10.64 0.61 -2.07
C ASP A 189 -11.85 -0.23 -2.50
N LYS A 190 -12.08 -1.37 -1.86
CA LYS A 190 -13.21 -2.28 -2.14
C LYS A 190 -14.26 -2.28 -1.04
N LEU A 191 -14.06 -1.54 0.05
CA LEU A 191 -15.02 -1.44 1.14
C LEU A 191 -15.74 -0.11 1.11
N GLU A 192 -16.99 -0.09 1.53
CA GLU A 192 -17.78 1.11 1.81
C GLU A 192 -18.55 0.94 3.13
N PRO A 193 -18.84 2.04 3.84
CA PRO A 193 -19.74 1.99 4.98
C PRO A 193 -21.09 1.43 4.53
N LEU A 194 -21.61 0.45 5.27
CA LEU A 194 -23.03 0.13 5.17
C LEU A 194 -23.75 1.12 6.09
N GLU A 195 -24.42 2.12 5.51
CA GLU A 195 -25.26 3.02 6.29
C GLU A 195 -26.47 2.23 6.79
N ASP A 196 -26.60 2.08 8.11
CA ASP A 196 -27.84 1.60 8.70
C ASP A 196 -28.87 2.72 8.49
N ASN A 197 -29.75 2.57 7.50
CA ASN A 197 -30.96 3.40 7.38
C ASN A 197 -31.75 3.24 8.69
N SER A 198 -31.51 4.15 9.63
CA SER A 198 -32.22 4.25 10.91
C SER A 198 -33.30 5.31 10.79
#